data_AF-A0A965YLR3-F1
#
_entry.id   AF-A0A965YLR3-F1
#
_cell.length_a   1.000
_cell.length_b   1.000
_cell.length_c   1.000
_cell.angle_alpha   90.00
_cell.angle_beta   90.00
_cell.angle_gamma   90.00
#
_symmetry.space_group_name_H-M   'P 1'
#
loop_
_entity.id
_entity.type
_entity.pdbx_description
1 polymer ?
#
loop_
_entity_poly.entity_id
_entity_poly.type
_entity_poly.pdbx_seq_one_letter_code
_entity_poly.pdbx_strand_id
1 'polypeptide(L)'
;MSKLRPIALYLPQFHPIPENDEWWEKGFTEWNNVVKAKPQFRNHYQPQLPADLGFYDLRLKEARLAQEKMAKSHGIHGFCYYHYWFNGKRLLEEPLNRKLKNKEEDLPFMLCWANENWTRAWDGGDTKILLKQNYSYEDDIHHICSLLPYFKDERYIKVNGKPVFIIYKDSSFPDITKTINTFREESAKHGLELYLCRFDRAIGTLPDSATDLGFDAAFEFQPLSKALIIYKNKY
;
A
#
# COMPACT_ATOMS: atom_id res chain seq x y z
N MET A 1 -13.37 -10.68 -24.49
CA MET A 1 -12.58 -10.99 -23.27
C MET A 1 -12.22 -9.68 -22.60
N SER A 2 -12.44 -9.54 -21.29
CA SER A 2 -11.99 -8.34 -20.57
C SER A 2 -10.47 -8.26 -20.61
N LYS A 3 -9.92 -7.08 -20.92
CA LYS A 3 -8.47 -6.85 -20.97
C LYS A 3 -7.91 -6.90 -19.55
N LEU A 4 -6.93 -7.78 -19.30
CA LEU A 4 -6.20 -7.84 -18.03
C LEU A 4 -5.52 -6.48 -17.76
N ARG A 5 -5.58 -6.01 -16.50
CA ARG A 5 -4.91 -4.78 -16.04
C ARG A 5 -3.93 -5.11 -14.90
N PRO A 6 -2.67 -5.48 -15.20
CA PRO A 6 -1.70 -5.83 -14.16
C PRO A 6 -1.33 -4.62 -13.30
N ILE A 7 -1.43 -4.74 -11.98
CA ILE A 7 -1.06 -3.69 -11.03
C ILE A 7 0.10 -4.19 -10.16
N ALA A 8 1.16 -3.40 -10.04
CA ALA A 8 2.27 -3.72 -9.15
C ALA A 8 2.10 -2.99 -7.81
N LEU A 9 2.27 -3.70 -6.69
CA LEU A 9 2.38 -3.07 -5.37
C LEU A 9 3.67 -2.24 -5.30
N TYR A 10 3.57 -1.03 -4.76
CA TYR A 10 4.63 -0.04 -4.84
C TYR A 10 4.92 0.52 -3.45
N LEU A 11 6.11 0.21 -2.94
CA LEU A 11 6.59 0.63 -1.63
C LEU A 11 7.28 1.99 -1.72
N PRO A 12 6.81 3.03 -1.01
CA PRO A 12 7.42 4.36 -1.09
C PRO A 12 8.72 4.52 -0.29
N GLN A 13 9.12 3.55 0.54
CA GLN A 13 10.22 3.65 1.52
C GLN A 13 11.66 3.64 0.93
N PHE A 14 11.82 4.10 -0.30
CA PHE A 14 13.12 4.32 -0.96
C PHE A 14 13.47 5.81 -1.01
N HIS A 15 13.27 6.49 0.12
CA HIS A 15 13.74 7.84 0.41
C HIS A 15 13.83 8.03 1.95
N PRO A 16 14.78 8.82 2.45
CA PRO A 16 14.90 9.06 3.88
C PRO A 16 13.78 9.98 4.37
N ILE A 17 13.32 9.75 5.60
CA ILE A 17 12.39 10.60 6.34
C ILE A 17 12.91 10.81 7.77
N PRO A 18 12.60 11.93 8.43
CA PRO A 18 13.09 12.22 9.78
C PRO A 18 12.78 11.12 10.80
N GLU A 19 11.59 10.51 10.72
CA GLU A 19 11.19 9.44 11.63
C GLU A 19 12.08 8.19 11.48
N ASN A 20 12.38 7.79 10.26
CA ASN A 20 13.26 6.64 10.02
C ASN A 20 14.71 6.95 10.40
N ASP A 21 15.15 8.19 10.22
CA ASP A 21 16.47 8.63 10.69
C ASP A 21 16.60 8.53 12.21
N GLU A 22 15.53 8.86 12.95
CA GLU A 22 15.46 8.74 14.41
C GLU A 22 15.33 7.28 14.87
N TRP A 23 14.50 6.48 14.18
CA TRP A 23 14.16 5.14 14.64
C TRP A 23 15.20 4.08 14.29
N TRP A 24 15.92 4.26 13.17
CA TRP A 24 16.83 3.26 12.62
C TRP A 24 18.27 3.78 12.55
N GLU A 25 18.54 4.73 11.65
CA GLU A 25 19.82 5.41 11.50
C GLU A 25 19.68 6.54 10.46
N LYS A 26 20.54 7.55 10.54
CA LYS A 26 20.52 8.68 9.59
C LYS A 26 20.66 8.19 8.14
N GLY A 27 19.72 8.61 7.29
CA GLY A 27 19.67 8.26 5.87
C GLY A 27 19.04 6.90 5.59
N PHE A 28 18.34 6.30 6.56
CA PHE A 28 17.76 4.96 6.38
C PHE A 28 16.73 4.92 5.25
N THR A 29 16.87 3.90 4.40
CA THR A 29 15.87 3.47 3.41
C THR A 29 15.84 1.95 3.34
N GLU A 30 14.88 1.37 2.62
CA GLU A 30 14.88 -0.09 2.39
C GLU A 30 16.13 -0.60 1.66
N TRP A 31 16.90 0.27 0.99
CA TRP A 31 18.20 -0.11 0.44
C TRP A 31 19.18 -0.58 1.51
N ASN A 32 19.13 -0.02 2.72
CA ASN A 32 19.96 -0.45 3.83
C ASN A 32 19.67 -1.93 4.16
N ASN A 33 18.40 -2.33 4.14
CA ASN A 33 17.98 -3.71 4.38
C ASN A 33 18.41 -4.63 3.23
N VAL A 34 18.21 -4.21 1.98
CA VAL A 34 18.64 -4.97 0.78
C VAL A 34 20.14 -5.26 0.85
N VAL A 35 20.97 -4.26 1.16
CA VAL A 35 22.43 -4.44 1.23
C VAL A 35 22.86 -5.31 2.40
N LYS A 36 22.17 -5.23 3.55
CA LYS A 36 22.49 -6.03 4.76
C LYS A 36 22.04 -7.50 4.64
N ALA A 37 21.19 -7.84 3.67
CA ALA A 37 20.64 -9.18 3.52
C ALA A 37 21.73 -10.24 3.29
N LYS A 38 21.62 -11.37 4.01
CA LYS A 38 22.53 -12.51 3.91
C LYS A 38 21.79 -13.79 3.52
N PRO A 39 22.41 -14.70 2.75
CA PRO A 39 21.85 -16.02 2.47
C PRO A 39 21.45 -16.75 3.77
N GLN A 40 20.21 -17.22 3.84
CA GLN A 40 19.67 -17.96 4.99
C GLN A 40 19.73 -19.49 4.82
N PHE A 41 19.98 -19.97 3.60
CA PHE A 41 20.11 -21.38 3.26
C PHE A 41 21.00 -21.54 2.02
N ARG A 42 21.45 -22.76 1.75
CA ARG A 42 22.34 -23.07 0.62
C ARG A 42 21.69 -22.63 -0.70
N ASN A 43 22.45 -21.94 -1.54
CA ASN A 43 22.02 -21.37 -2.83
C ASN A 43 20.97 -20.24 -2.72
N HIS A 44 20.70 -19.70 -1.54
CA HIS A 44 19.86 -18.50 -1.40
C HIS A 44 20.62 -17.28 -1.96
N TYR A 45 20.22 -16.80 -3.13
CA TYR A 45 20.80 -15.59 -3.72
C TYR A 45 20.40 -14.34 -2.94
N GLN A 46 21.30 -13.86 -2.09
CA GLN A 46 21.22 -12.59 -1.37
C GLN A 46 22.62 -11.97 -1.23
N PRO A 47 22.74 -10.64 -1.25
CA PRO A 47 21.65 -9.67 -1.44
C PRO A 47 21.19 -9.56 -2.90
N GLN A 48 19.89 -9.33 -3.12
CA GLN A 48 19.34 -8.98 -4.44
C GLN A 48 19.51 -7.48 -4.71
N LEU A 49 20.70 -7.09 -5.17
CA LEU A 49 20.99 -5.69 -5.46
C LEU A 49 20.21 -5.20 -6.70
N PRO A 50 19.78 -3.93 -6.74
CA PRO A 50 19.08 -3.39 -7.90
C PRO A 50 19.97 -3.39 -9.13
N ALA A 51 19.40 -3.78 -10.27
CA ALA A 51 20.07 -3.76 -11.58
C ALA A 51 19.85 -2.41 -12.28
N ASP A 52 18.89 -2.34 -13.21
CA ASP A 52 18.77 -1.27 -14.20
C ASP A 52 18.58 0.15 -13.64
N LEU A 53 17.96 0.28 -12.47
CA LEU A 53 17.64 1.58 -11.85
C LEU A 53 18.57 1.93 -10.68
N GLY A 54 19.46 1.02 -10.29
CA GLY A 54 20.37 1.19 -9.15
C GLY A 54 19.66 1.53 -7.83
N PHE A 55 20.41 2.10 -6.89
CA PHE A 55 19.92 2.58 -5.59
C PHE A 55 19.25 3.95 -5.73
N TYR A 56 18.06 3.96 -6.33
CA TYR A 56 17.32 5.18 -6.59
C TYR A 56 16.78 5.85 -5.32
N ASP A 57 16.49 7.15 -5.43
CA ASP A 57 15.78 7.95 -4.42
C ASP A 57 14.45 8.44 -4.99
N LEU A 58 13.34 8.06 -4.35
CA LEU A 58 11.99 8.38 -4.83
C LEU A 58 11.59 9.84 -4.68
N ARG A 59 12.45 10.71 -4.13
CA ARG A 59 12.30 12.18 -4.21
C ARG A 59 12.67 12.70 -5.60
N LEU A 60 13.53 11.99 -6.32
CA LEU A 60 14.01 12.36 -7.65
C LEU A 60 12.96 12.06 -8.72
N LYS A 61 12.73 13.02 -9.61
CA LYS A 61 11.75 12.90 -10.70
C LYS A 61 12.17 11.84 -11.70
N GLU A 62 13.46 11.80 -12.01
CA GLU A 62 14.09 10.92 -12.98
C GLU A 62 13.92 9.45 -12.58
N ALA A 63 14.05 9.15 -11.29
CA ALA A 63 13.83 7.81 -10.75
C ALA A 63 12.37 7.36 -10.94
N ARG A 64 11.40 8.20 -10.57
CA ARG A 64 9.97 7.87 -10.72
C ARG A 64 9.57 7.70 -12.19
N LEU A 65 10.02 8.60 -13.07
CA LEU A 65 9.77 8.48 -14.51
C LEU A 65 10.43 7.23 -15.12
N ALA A 66 11.64 6.88 -14.70
CA ALA A 66 12.32 5.67 -15.17
C ALA A 66 11.56 4.40 -14.76
N GLN A 67 11.01 4.35 -13.55
CA GLN A 67 10.16 3.25 -13.09
C GLN A 67 8.85 3.14 -13.87
N GLU A 68 8.18 4.26 -14.11
CA GLU A 68 6.95 4.26 -14.92
C GLU A 68 7.23 3.81 -16.35
N LYS A 69 8.33 4.27 -16.97
CA LYS A 69 8.76 3.82 -18.29
C LYS A 69 9.03 2.32 -18.32
N MET A 70 9.75 1.80 -17.31
CA MET A 70 10.03 0.37 -17.18
C MET A 70 8.73 -0.44 -17.05
N ALA A 71 7.81 -0.02 -16.18
CA ALA A 71 6.52 -0.66 -15.97
C ALA A 71 5.70 -0.72 -17.26
N LYS A 72 5.60 0.39 -17.99
CA LYS A 72 4.93 0.45 -19.31
C LYS A 72 5.55 -0.51 -20.32
N SER A 73 6.88 -0.54 -20.41
CA SER A 73 7.59 -1.42 -21.35
C SER A 73 7.36 -2.92 -21.08
N HIS A 74 6.98 -3.28 -19.85
CA HIS A 74 6.66 -4.65 -19.44
C HIS A 74 5.14 -4.92 -19.34
N GLY A 75 4.30 -3.99 -19.81
CA GLY A 75 2.85 -4.19 -19.84
C GLY A 75 2.14 -4.05 -18.48
N ILE A 76 2.81 -3.49 -17.46
CA ILE A 76 2.17 -3.14 -16.19
C ILE A 76 1.24 -1.94 -16.41
N HIS A 77 -0.02 -2.09 -16.03
CA HIS A 77 -1.03 -1.05 -16.21
C HIS A 77 -0.87 0.11 -15.23
N GLY A 78 -0.45 -0.18 -14.00
CA GLY A 78 -0.28 0.86 -12.98
C GLY A 78 0.31 0.37 -11.67
N PHE A 79 0.48 1.31 -10.75
CA PHE A 79 1.03 1.06 -9.42
C PHE A 79 -0.02 1.20 -8.32
N CYS A 80 0.03 0.33 -7.33
CA CYS A 80 -0.71 0.46 -6.08
C CYS A 80 0.26 0.93 -4.99
N TYR A 81 0.24 2.21 -4.68
CA TYR A 81 1.12 2.78 -3.66
C TYR A 81 0.64 2.38 -2.27
N TYR A 82 1.57 1.89 -1.45
CA TYR A 82 1.33 1.88 -0.01
C TYR A 82 1.23 3.32 0.49
N HIS A 83 0.09 3.61 1.12
CA HIS A 83 -0.21 4.86 1.77
C HIS A 83 -0.21 4.64 3.28
N TYR A 84 0.50 5.49 4.00
CA TYR A 84 0.63 5.44 5.45
C TYR A 84 -0.06 6.66 6.05
N TRP A 85 -1.08 6.38 6.85
CA TRP A 85 -1.85 7.35 7.62
C TRP A 85 -1.97 6.82 9.03
N PHE A 86 -1.67 7.67 10.01
CA PHE A 86 -1.68 7.39 11.43
C PHE A 86 -2.34 8.56 12.17
N ASN A 87 -3.67 8.59 12.12
CA ASN A 87 -4.50 9.55 12.87
C ASN A 87 -4.12 11.02 12.63
N GLY A 88 -4.04 11.45 11.36
CA GLY A 88 -3.63 12.80 10.96
C GLY A 88 -2.15 12.94 10.59
N LYS A 89 -1.30 11.98 11.00
CA LYS A 89 0.11 11.93 10.59
C LYS A 89 0.28 11.05 9.35
N ARG A 90 0.89 11.59 8.31
CA ARG A 90 1.33 10.81 7.13
C ARG A 90 2.81 10.47 7.28
N LEU A 91 3.20 9.32 6.73
CA LEU A 91 4.59 8.93 6.57
C LEU A 91 4.82 8.50 5.12
N LEU A 92 6.05 8.69 4.62
CA LEU A 92 6.47 8.25 3.29
C LEU A 92 5.60 8.82 2.14
N GLU A 93 4.90 9.92 2.35
CA GLU A 93 3.94 10.49 1.41
C GLU A 93 4.61 11.23 0.25
N GLU A 94 5.89 11.56 0.38
CA GLU A 94 6.59 12.49 -0.51
C GLU A 94 6.58 12.03 -1.99
N PRO A 95 6.84 10.75 -2.34
CA PRO A 95 6.75 10.28 -3.72
C PRO A 95 5.33 10.44 -4.30
N LEU A 96 4.31 10.18 -3.48
CA LEU A 96 2.92 10.27 -3.90
C LEU A 96 2.46 11.74 -4.07
N ASN A 97 2.86 12.62 -3.14
CA ASN A 97 2.64 14.07 -3.26
C ASN A 97 3.29 14.64 -4.54
N ARG A 98 4.50 14.17 -4.87
CA ARG A 98 5.21 14.58 -6.08
C ARG A 98 4.52 14.08 -7.35
N LYS A 99 4.08 12.83 -7.38
CA LYS A 99 3.30 12.28 -8.49
C LYS A 99 2.01 13.08 -8.75
N LEU A 100 1.29 13.48 -7.71
CA LEU A 100 0.10 14.32 -7.89
C LEU A 100 0.41 15.65 -8.59
N LYS A 101 1.53 16.28 -8.21
CA LYS A 101 1.96 17.58 -8.78
C LYS A 101 2.55 17.46 -10.18
N ASN A 102 3.18 16.33 -10.49
CA ASN A 102 3.88 16.11 -11.75
C ASN A 102 3.00 15.34 -12.75
N LYS A 103 2.48 16.04 -13.77
CA LYS A 103 1.65 15.43 -14.81
C LYS A 103 2.44 14.61 -15.84
N GLU A 104 3.77 14.71 -15.86
CA GLU A 104 4.62 13.83 -16.67
C GLU A 104 4.66 12.39 -16.15
N GLU A 105 4.36 12.17 -14.86
CA GLU A 105 4.21 10.84 -14.24
C GLU A 105 2.82 10.27 -14.57
N ASP A 106 2.60 9.91 -15.83
CA ASP A 106 1.31 9.56 -16.41
C ASP A 106 0.90 8.08 -16.24
N LEU A 107 1.72 7.23 -15.60
CA LEU A 107 1.29 5.86 -15.29
C LEU A 107 0.09 5.88 -14.32
N PRO A 108 -0.98 5.12 -14.61
CA PRO A 108 -2.10 4.95 -13.68
C PRO A 108 -1.68 4.49 -12.29
N PHE A 109 -2.40 4.93 -11.27
CA PHE A 109 -2.11 4.54 -9.89
C PHE A 109 -3.35 4.40 -9.01
N MET A 110 -3.21 3.67 -7.91
CA MET A 110 -4.18 3.54 -6.83
C MET A 110 -3.46 3.44 -5.49
N LEU A 111 -4.23 3.42 -4.40
CA LEU A 111 -3.69 3.38 -3.04
C LEU A 111 -4.14 2.13 -2.27
N CYS A 112 -3.23 1.65 -1.44
CA CYS A 112 -3.49 0.70 -0.37
C CYS A 112 -3.08 1.32 0.96
N TRP A 113 -3.98 1.40 1.93
CA TRP A 113 -3.66 1.83 3.28
C TRP A 113 -2.97 0.71 4.06
N ALA A 114 -1.69 0.91 4.35
CA ALA A 114 -0.90 0.05 5.23
C ALA A 114 -1.22 0.40 6.70
N ASN A 115 -2.37 -0.07 7.19
CA ASN A 115 -2.96 0.33 8.47
C ASN A 115 -2.47 -0.47 9.70
N GLU A 116 -1.33 -1.17 9.59
CA GLU A 116 -0.72 -1.82 10.75
C GLU A 116 0.02 -0.80 11.62
N ASN A 117 0.13 -1.08 12.93
CA ASN A 117 1.03 -0.32 13.78
C ASN A 117 2.44 -0.35 13.20
N TRP A 118 3.12 0.80 13.25
CA TRP A 118 4.54 0.85 12.97
C TRP A 118 5.29 0.35 14.20
N THR A 119 5.99 -0.77 14.08
CA THR A 119 6.73 -1.39 15.20
C THR A 119 8.22 -1.55 14.87
N ARG A 120 9.04 -1.74 15.89
CA ARG A 120 10.46 -2.08 15.73
C ARG A 120 10.74 -3.52 15.30
N ALA A 121 9.70 -4.34 15.13
CA ALA A 121 9.80 -5.79 14.95
C ALA A 121 10.54 -6.26 13.68
N TRP A 122 11.04 -5.35 12.85
CA TRP A 122 11.87 -5.66 11.68
C TRP A 122 13.19 -6.37 12.05
N ASP A 123 13.65 -6.25 13.30
CA ASP A 123 14.82 -6.95 13.83
C ASP A 123 14.51 -8.29 14.53
N GLY A 124 13.25 -8.73 14.51
CA GLY A 124 12.82 -10.02 15.07
C GLY A 124 12.81 -10.10 16.60
N GLY A 125 12.96 -8.99 17.32
CA GLY A 125 13.04 -8.98 18.79
C GLY A 125 12.14 -7.98 19.51
N ASP A 126 11.79 -6.84 18.90
CA ASP A 126 11.19 -5.73 19.64
C ASP A 126 9.71 -5.46 19.27
N THR A 127 8.78 -5.72 20.21
CA THR A 127 7.35 -5.43 20.07
C THR A 127 6.99 -3.97 20.31
N LYS A 128 7.98 -3.09 20.50
CA LYS A 128 7.74 -1.67 20.75
C LYS A 128 7.07 -1.01 19.54
N ILE A 129 5.87 -0.48 19.79
CA ILE A 129 5.13 0.34 18.84
C ILE A 129 5.81 1.72 18.76
N LEU A 130 6.26 2.09 17.56
CA LEU A 130 6.80 3.41 17.24
C LEU A 130 5.68 4.39 16.90
N LEU A 131 4.68 3.92 16.16
CA LEU A 131 3.50 4.70 15.83
C LEU A 131 2.27 3.79 15.81
N LYS A 132 1.27 4.15 16.61
CA LYS A 132 0.05 3.36 16.79
C LYS A 132 -1.04 3.84 15.84
N GLN A 133 -1.76 2.90 15.24
CA GLN A 133 -3.02 3.16 14.55
C GLN A 133 -4.18 3.01 15.52
N ASN A 134 -5.00 4.05 15.64
CA ASN A 134 -6.29 3.99 16.33
C ASN A 134 -7.42 4.20 15.32
N TYR A 135 -8.63 3.74 15.63
CA TYR A 135 -9.77 3.85 14.72
C TYR A 135 -10.90 4.57 15.45
N SER A 136 -11.38 5.67 14.88
CA SER A 136 -12.53 6.42 15.36
C SER A 136 -13.27 7.02 14.17
N TYR A 137 -14.54 7.34 14.37
CA TYR A 137 -15.37 7.96 13.35
C TYR A 137 -14.78 9.29 12.84
N GLU A 138 -14.24 10.10 13.75
CA GLU A 138 -13.62 11.39 13.42
C GLU A 138 -12.36 11.22 12.56
N ASP A 139 -11.52 10.22 12.90
CA ASP A 139 -10.34 9.94 12.09
C ASP A 139 -10.70 9.34 10.74
N ASP A 140 -11.72 8.49 10.67
CA ASP A 140 -12.19 7.92 9.41
C ASP A 140 -12.59 9.05 8.42
N ILE A 141 -13.29 10.08 8.91
CA ILE A 141 -13.62 11.28 8.12
C ILE A 141 -12.35 12.01 7.69
N HIS A 142 -11.43 12.30 8.61
CA HIS A 142 -10.20 13.02 8.28
C HIS A 142 -9.36 12.27 7.25
N HIS A 143 -9.26 10.95 7.41
CA HIS A 143 -8.48 10.10 6.52
C HIS A 143 -9.07 10.13 5.12
N ILE A 144 -10.36 9.85 4.96
CA ILE A 144 -10.96 9.79 3.63
C ILE A 144 -10.97 11.15 2.93
N CYS A 145 -11.20 12.24 3.68
CA CYS A 145 -11.10 13.60 3.17
C CYS A 145 -9.68 13.93 2.66
N SER A 146 -8.63 13.44 3.35
CA SER A 146 -7.25 13.60 2.91
C SER A 146 -6.94 12.89 1.59
N LEU A 147 -7.74 11.86 1.23
CA LEU A 147 -7.55 11.04 0.04
C LEU A 147 -8.29 11.58 -1.21
N LEU A 148 -9.25 12.50 -1.02
CA LEU A 148 -10.05 13.07 -2.12
C LEU A 148 -9.22 13.66 -3.27
N PRO A 149 -8.09 14.37 -3.04
CA PRO A 149 -7.28 14.88 -4.15
C PRO A 149 -6.71 13.76 -5.05
N TYR A 150 -6.37 12.60 -4.47
CA TYR A 150 -5.88 11.45 -5.23
C TYR A 150 -7.01 10.80 -6.04
N PHE A 151 -8.16 10.56 -5.40
CA PHE A 151 -9.31 9.93 -6.05
C PHE A 151 -9.87 10.74 -7.24
N LYS A 152 -9.68 12.06 -7.20
CA LYS A 152 -10.06 12.99 -8.28
C LYS A 152 -9.02 13.11 -9.39
N ASP A 153 -7.79 12.62 -9.20
CA ASP A 153 -6.79 12.63 -10.28
C ASP A 153 -7.24 11.72 -11.44
N GLU A 154 -7.08 12.20 -12.67
CA GLU A 154 -7.51 11.48 -13.88
C GLU A 154 -6.74 10.17 -14.10
N ARG A 155 -5.52 10.06 -13.57
CA ARG A 155 -4.69 8.87 -13.63
C ARG A 155 -5.06 7.84 -12.56
N TYR A 156 -5.98 8.17 -11.65
CA TYR A 156 -6.38 7.27 -10.58
C TYR A 156 -7.18 6.08 -11.14
N ILE A 157 -6.77 4.87 -10.77
CA ILE A 157 -7.38 3.63 -11.26
C ILE A 157 -8.78 3.49 -10.68
N LYS A 158 -9.73 3.26 -11.59
CA LYS A 158 -11.15 3.11 -11.29
C LYS A 158 -11.71 1.77 -11.79
N VAL A 159 -12.77 1.32 -11.14
CA VAL A 159 -13.64 0.21 -11.57
C VAL A 159 -15.05 0.78 -11.69
N ASN A 160 -15.65 0.72 -12.89
CA ASN A 160 -16.98 1.29 -13.16
C ASN A 160 -17.10 2.77 -12.71
N GLY A 161 -16.05 3.56 -12.94
CA GLY A 161 -15.98 4.97 -12.52
C GLY A 161 -15.64 5.21 -11.04
N LYS A 162 -15.61 4.16 -10.22
CA LYS A 162 -15.35 4.23 -8.78
C LYS A 162 -13.85 4.14 -8.46
N PRO A 163 -13.25 5.09 -7.72
CA PRO A 163 -11.85 4.99 -7.29
C PRO A 163 -11.61 3.75 -6.44
N VAL A 164 -10.58 2.96 -6.78
CA VAL A 164 -10.22 1.77 -6.02
C VAL A 164 -9.37 2.15 -4.80
N PHE A 165 -9.73 1.67 -3.62
CA PHE A 165 -8.95 1.86 -2.40
C PHE A 165 -8.91 0.56 -1.59
N ILE A 166 -7.71 0.14 -1.20
CA ILE A 166 -7.49 -1.11 -0.45
C ILE A 166 -7.21 -0.78 1.02
N ILE A 167 -7.86 -1.49 1.93
CA ILE A 167 -7.54 -1.53 3.37
C ILE A 167 -6.76 -2.82 3.65
N TYR A 168 -5.55 -2.70 4.20
CA TYR A 168 -4.63 -3.84 4.28
C TYR A 168 -4.99 -4.87 5.36
N LYS A 169 -5.37 -4.41 6.55
CA LYS A 169 -5.67 -5.25 7.72
C LYS A 169 -6.99 -4.84 8.36
N ASP A 170 -8.08 -5.29 7.76
CA ASP A 170 -9.44 -5.01 8.18
C ASP A 170 -9.78 -5.57 9.58
N SER A 171 -9.07 -6.59 10.05
CA SER A 171 -9.26 -7.16 11.39
C SER A 171 -8.72 -6.31 12.54
N SER A 172 -7.97 -5.24 12.24
CA SER A 172 -7.54 -4.30 13.28
C SER A 172 -8.62 -3.31 13.70
N PHE A 173 -9.71 -3.23 12.95
CA PHE A 173 -10.83 -2.35 13.25
C PHE A 173 -11.75 -2.99 14.30
N PRO A 174 -12.27 -2.22 15.27
CA PRO A 174 -13.33 -2.70 16.15
C PRO A 174 -14.59 -3.11 15.39
N ASP A 175 -14.91 -2.37 14.32
CA ASP A 175 -16.02 -2.62 13.41
C ASP A 175 -15.70 -2.00 12.05
N ILE A 176 -15.18 -2.81 11.12
CA ILE A 176 -14.80 -2.35 9.78
C ILE A 176 -16.01 -1.87 8.95
N THR A 177 -17.21 -2.40 9.22
CA THR A 177 -18.41 -2.06 8.46
C THR A 177 -18.80 -0.60 8.67
N LYS A 178 -18.62 -0.09 9.90
CA LYS A 178 -18.79 1.34 10.21
C LYS A 178 -17.81 2.22 9.45
N THR A 179 -16.52 1.87 9.43
CA THR A 179 -15.52 2.64 8.67
C THR A 179 -15.81 2.64 7.17
N ILE A 180 -16.19 1.50 6.59
CA ILE A 180 -16.59 1.40 5.18
C ILE A 180 -17.76 2.34 4.88
N ASN A 181 -18.79 2.34 5.73
CA ASN A 181 -19.95 3.21 5.56
C ASN A 181 -19.55 4.69 5.66
N THR A 182 -18.76 5.06 6.67
CA THR A 182 -18.23 6.43 6.81
C THR A 182 -17.45 6.86 5.57
N PHE A 183 -16.56 6.00 5.05
CA PHE A 183 -15.78 6.31 3.84
C PHE A 183 -16.66 6.55 2.63
N ARG A 184 -17.70 5.73 2.43
CA ARG A 184 -18.65 5.88 1.32
C ARG A 184 -19.51 7.13 1.49
N GLU A 185 -20.09 7.35 2.67
CA GLU A 185 -20.93 8.51 2.96
C GLU A 185 -20.16 9.83 2.80
N GLU A 186 -18.95 9.91 3.34
CA GLU A 186 -18.13 11.11 3.24
C GLU A 186 -17.66 11.36 1.81
N SER A 187 -17.25 10.32 1.08
CA SER A 187 -16.89 10.44 -0.33
C SER A 187 -18.06 10.88 -1.21
N ALA A 188 -19.27 10.40 -0.91
CA ALA A 188 -20.48 10.75 -1.64
C ALA A 188 -20.82 12.24 -1.51
N LYS A 189 -20.57 12.88 -0.36
CA LYS A 189 -20.69 14.34 -0.18
C LYS A 189 -19.81 15.13 -1.16
N HIS A 190 -18.75 14.50 -1.67
CA HIS A 190 -17.84 15.06 -2.66
C HIS A 190 -18.04 14.52 -4.09
N GLY A 191 -19.17 13.86 -4.35
CA GLY A 191 -19.54 13.33 -5.67
C GLY A 191 -18.73 12.10 -6.10
N LEU A 192 -18.19 11.34 -5.14
CA LEU A 192 -17.43 10.13 -5.40
C LEU A 192 -18.14 8.90 -4.82
N GLU A 193 -18.13 7.81 -5.58
CA GLU A 193 -18.51 6.48 -5.08
C GLU A 193 -17.26 5.60 -5.11
N LEU A 194 -16.92 4.95 -3.99
CA LEU A 194 -15.68 4.19 -3.84
C LEU A 194 -15.84 2.72 -4.22
N TYR A 195 -14.77 2.12 -4.73
CA TYR A 195 -14.61 0.68 -4.87
C TYR A 195 -13.63 0.19 -3.80
N LEU A 196 -14.17 -0.29 -2.68
CA LEU A 196 -13.41 -0.62 -1.49
C LEU A 196 -13.00 -2.08 -1.50
N CYS A 197 -11.74 -2.32 -1.22
CA CYS A 197 -11.14 -3.64 -1.28
C CYS A 197 -10.43 -3.96 0.03
N ARG A 198 -10.30 -5.25 0.33
CA ARG A 198 -9.45 -5.76 1.41
C ARG A 198 -8.37 -6.69 0.87
N PHE A 199 -7.27 -6.84 1.60
CA PHE A 199 -6.41 -7.99 1.41
C PHE A 199 -7.00 -9.21 2.14
N ASP A 200 -7.08 -10.33 1.43
CA ASP A 200 -7.48 -11.61 1.97
C ASP A 200 -6.22 -12.42 2.32
N ARG A 201 -6.07 -12.66 3.62
CA ARG A 201 -4.98 -13.39 4.25
C ARG A 201 -5.59 -14.56 4.98
N ALA A 202 -4.93 -15.70 5.05
CA ALA A 202 -5.43 -16.86 5.75
C ALA A 202 -5.27 -16.75 7.27
N ILE A 203 -4.44 -15.80 7.74
CA ILE A 203 -4.23 -15.53 9.16
C ILE A 203 -4.73 -14.13 9.47
N GLY A 204 -5.59 -14.04 10.48
CA GLY A 204 -6.04 -12.79 11.05
C GLY A 204 -7.05 -12.03 10.20
N THR A 205 -7.62 -12.59 9.13
CA THR A 205 -8.83 -12.03 8.51
C THR A 205 -10.09 -12.55 9.18
N LEU A 206 -11.14 -11.72 9.18
CA LEU A 206 -12.49 -12.19 9.48
C LEU A 206 -12.88 -13.35 8.53
N PRO A 207 -13.61 -14.37 9.03
CA PRO A 207 -13.99 -15.54 8.24
C PRO A 207 -14.97 -15.20 7.11
N ASP A 208 -15.69 -14.08 7.24
CA ASP A 208 -16.72 -13.63 6.31
C ASP A 208 -16.16 -13.26 4.93
N SER A 209 -16.99 -13.39 3.90
CA SER A 209 -16.61 -12.95 2.56
C SER A 209 -16.43 -11.43 2.55
N ALA A 210 -15.59 -10.91 1.65
CA ALA A 210 -15.37 -9.47 1.53
C ALA A 210 -16.69 -8.70 1.34
N THR A 211 -17.61 -9.27 0.57
CA THR A 211 -18.92 -8.68 0.30
C THR A 211 -19.84 -8.65 1.50
N ASP A 212 -19.75 -9.64 2.41
CA ASP A 212 -20.56 -9.66 3.64
C ASP A 212 -20.18 -8.52 4.59
N LEU A 213 -18.91 -8.09 4.57
CA LEU A 213 -18.40 -6.95 5.32
C LEU A 213 -18.62 -5.61 4.60
N GLY A 214 -19.21 -5.62 3.41
CA GLY A 214 -19.49 -4.43 2.61
C GLY A 214 -18.37 -3.99 1.67
N PHE A 215 -17.26 -4.73 1.55
CA PHE A 215 -16.25 -4.49 0.51
C PHE A 215 -16.77 -4.91 -0.88
N ASP A 216 -16.25 -4.28 -1.93
CA ASP A 216 -16.56 -4.60 -3.32
C ASP A 216 -15.73 -5.79 -3.85
N ALA A 217 -14.51 -6.00 -3.30
CA ALA A 217 -13.63 -7.10 -3.68
C ALA A 217 -12.59 -7.47 -2.61
N ALA A 218 -11.94 -8.61 -2.82
CA ALA A 218 -10.77 -9.08 -2.07
C ALA A 218 -9.56 -9.24 -3.00
N PHE A 219 -8.37 -8.95 -2.45
CA PHE A 219 -7.08 -9.20 -3.09
C PHE A 219 -6.36 -10.31 -2.34
N GLU A 220 -6.01 -11.40 -3.01
CA GLU A 220 -5.22 -12.45 -2.37
C GLU A 220 -3.80 -11.96 -2.06
N PHE A 221 -3.38 -12.11 -0.80
CA PHE A 221 -2.05 -11.70 -0.37
C PHE A 221 -1.12 -12.91 -0.21
N GLN A 222 -0.25 -13.15 -1.18
CA GLN A 222 0.73 -14.23 -1.11
C GLN A 222 1.90 -13.88 -0.15
N PRO A 223 2.52 -14.87 0.52
CA PRO A 223 2.20 -16.31 0.50
C PRO A 223 1.08 -16.70 1.48
N LEU A 224 0.45 -15.73 2.14
CA LEU A 224 -0.58 -15.98 3.15
C LEU A 224 -1.98 -16.06 2.54
N SER A 225 -2.16 -16.35 1.25
CA SER A 225 -3.50 -16.38 0.66
C SER A 225 -4.29 -17.59 1.15
N LYS A 226 -5.61 -17.46 1.29
CA LYS A 226 -6.50 -18.60 1.60
C LYS A 226 -6.37 -19.70 0.55
N ALA A 227 -6.29 -19.33 -0.74
CA ALA A 227 -6.10 -20.28 -1.82
C ALA A 227 -4.82 -21.12 -1.68
N LEU A 228 -3.68 -20.51 -1.30
CA LEU A 228 -2.44 -21.25 -1.10
C LEU A 228 -2.52 -22.19 0.11
N ILE A 229 -3.16 -21.77 1.21
CA ILE A 229 -3.36 -22.66 2.38
C ILE A 229 -4.27 -23.83 2.03
N ILE A 230 -5.39 -23.59 1.34
CA ILE A 230 -6.29 -24.65 0.88
C ILE A 230 -5.54 -25.63 -0.04
N TYR A 231 -4.73 -25.10 -0.97
CA TYR A 231 -3.90 -25.93 -1.84
C TYR A 231 -2.92 -26.80 -1.04
N LYS A 232 -2.20 -26.23 -0.07
CA LYS A 232 -1.25 -26.96 0.78
C LYS A 232 -1.91 -28.00 1.69
N ASN A 233 -3.16 -27.81 2.10
CA ASN A 233 -3.86 -28.77 2.95
C ASN A 233 -4.49 -29.93 2.16
N LYS A 234 -4.54 -29.82 0.83
CA LYS A 234 -5.14 -30.83 -0.05
C LYS A 234 -4.15 -31.91 -0.51
N TYR A 235 -2.84 -31.66 -0.35
CA TYR A 235 -1.75 -32.53 -0.77
C TYR A 235 -0.73 -32.67 0.35
#